data_AF-A0A6J3LES4-F1
#
_entry.id   AF-A0A6J3LES4-F1
#
_cell.length_a   1.000
_cell.length_b   1.000
_cell.length_c   1.000
_cell.angle_alpha   90.00
_cell.angle_beta   90.00
_cell.angle_gamma   90.00
#
_symmetry.space_group_name_H-M   'P 1'
#
loop_
_entity.id
_entity.type
_entity.pdbx_description
1 polymer ?
#
loop_
_entity_poly.entity_id
_entity_poly.type
_entity_poly.pdbx_seq_one_letter_code
_entity_poly.pdbx_strand_id
1 'polypeptide(L)'
;MTVLLLLSTPVTVKPIACVEMKDEKSNSILPTEATRLRPRLESFDDVLPYVGDYGRYQWLLLLSLLPYGATYAFLYFSQFFITIIPTEHWCRIDELVNSNFTEEERIKIAIPVTNVYPYYEQCQRKDVNFTELLKSDKSLSSSGFQTNKTIKCTQWEYNFTQIPYPSIGTELDWVCDREYLVSTAQAIFFCGSIIGGFLVGWIADHKGRIPALMFCNGIALFASIFTASANSFWSFAVCRFLTGLAFDNCINISLIIVLEYMAVSKRTLVVNIAFGVYFAVASTILPWIAYYIANWRYFTYVTAIPLLSVAITPWILPENARWYVSNGMMDKVVEKLRRIARINRRNPDSRIYDILVSNMEAPDKIQESATLLDLFKTPRLARNTILLVAFWCFTLISFDDHVYSLKLIQSSVFVSFSIACATELPAGLLLALLLDRWGRRLCGFLTMAMTCVLSIAELMLHSSCNLGGISNAHYQHGVLFWRCTGFVLAGNCRSKSSSDYQARRRIRKGPTFLVVALLP
;
A
#
# COMPACT_ATOMS: atom_id res chain seq x y z
N MET A 1 2.45 6.42 -3.43
CA MET A 1 2.17 7.66 -4.23
C MET A 1 0.71 7.89 -4.68
N THR A 2 -0.20 6.90 -4.72
CA THR A 2 -1.45 7.03 -5.53
C THR A 2 -2.78 7.06 -4.77
N VAL A 3 -2.81 6.70 -3.49
CA VAL A 3 -4.03 6.75 -2.66
C VAL A 3 -4.50 8.19 -2.38
N LEU A 4 -3.64 9.19 -2.60
CA LEU A 4 -3.89 10.58 -2.25
C LEU A 4 -4.80 11.38 -3.19
N LEU A 5 -4.96 10.94 -4.44
CA LEU A 5 -5.45 11.83 -5.48
C LEU A 5 -6.98 12.02 -5.49
N LEU A 6 -7.75 11.16 -4.81
CA LEU A 6 -9.18 10.99 -5.11
C LEU A 6 -10.18 11.26 -3.99
N LEU A 7 -9.76 11.51 -2.75
CA LEU A 7 -10.67 11.85 -1.63
C LEU A 7 -11.13 13.32 -1.60
N SER A 8 -11.13 14.03 -2.72
CA SER A 8 -11.80 15.35 -2.77
C SER A 8 -12.31 15.64 -4.17
N THR A 9 -13.63 15.70 -4.29
CA THR A 9 -14.33 16.33 -5.41
C THR A 9 -13.81 17.74 -5.66
N PRO A 10 -13.76 18.22 -6.91
CA PRO A 10 -13.37 19.59 -7.20
C PRO A 10 -14.46 20.54 -6.71
N VAL A 11 -14.23 21.23 -5.60
CA VAL A 11 -14.93 22.50 -5.35
C VAL A 11 -14.23 23.52 -6.22
N THR A 12 -14.87 23.88 -7.33
CA THR A 12 -14.49 25.05 -8.12
C THR A 12 -14.61 26.29 -7.24
N VAL A 13 -13.49 26.75 -6.69
CA VAL A 13 -13.39 28.08 -6.09
C VAL A 13 -13.46 29.08 -7.25
N LYS A 14 -14.63 29.70 -7.46
CA LYS A 14 -14.71 30.92 -8.26
C LYS A 14 -13.94 32.01 -7.50
N PRO A 15 -13.02 32.75 -8.15
CA PRO A 15 -12.35 33.86 -7.50
C PRO A 15 -13.39 34.93 -7.17
N ILE A 16 -13.39 35.37 -5.91
CA ILE A 16 -14.12 36.55 -5.46
C ILE A 16 -13.48 37.74 -6.18
N ALA A 17 -14.20 38.33 -7.13
CA ALA A 17 -13.79 39.59 -7.74
C ALA A 17 -13.81 40.68 -6.65
N CYS A 18 -12.65 41.24 -6.34
CA CYS A 18 -12.57 42.51 -5.63
C CYS A 18 -13.20 43.59 -6.51
N VAL A 19 -14.38 44.07 -6.11
CA VAL A 19 -15.00 45.24 -6.73
C VAL A 19 -14.35 46.48 -6.12
N GLU A 20 -13.60 47.25 -6.93
CA GLU A 20 -13.12 48.58 -6.58
C GLU A 20 -14.32 49.52 -6.33
N MET A 21 -14.31 50.20 -5.19
CA MET A 21 -15.29 51.25 -4.87
C MET A 21 -14.95 52.51 -5.67
N LYS A 22 -15.87 52.92 -6.55
CA LYS A 22 -15.92 54.30 -7.08
C LYS A 22 -17.02 55.05 -6.32
N ASP A 23 -16.62 56.13 -5.67
CA ASP A 23 -17.51 57.09 -5.01
C ASP A 23 -18.39 57.81 -6.03
N GLU A 24 -19.71 57.75 -5.85
CA GLU A 24 -20.62 58.77 -6.39
C GLU A 24 -21.78 59.01 -5.41
N LYS A 25 -21.83 60.25 -4.90
CA LYS A 25 -22.88 60.81 -4.05
C LYS A 25 -24.19 60.92 -4.83
N SER A 26 -25.34 60.62 -4.21
CA SER A 26 -26.54 61.47 -4.20
C SER A 26 -27.80 60.74 -3.69
N ASN A 27 -28.41 61.32 -2.65
CA ASN A 27 -29.85 61.39 -2.31
C ASN A 27 -30.63 60.16 -1.81
N SER A 28 -30.60 60.02 -0.48
CA SER A 28 -31.76 59.98 0.45
C SER A 28 -33.11 59.42 -0.04
N ILE A 29 -33.34 58.13 0.14
CA ILE A 29 -34.60 57.52 0.60
C ILE A 29 -34.21 56.31 1.47
N LEU A 30 -34.65 56.24 2.73
CA LEU A 30 -34.47 55.06 3.59
C LEU A 30 -35.32 53.89 3.06
N PRO A 31 -34.72 52.73 2.79
CA PRO A 31 -35.34 51.51 3.31
C PRO A 31 -34.33 50.46 3.84
N THR A 32 -34.74 49.79 4.92
CA THR A 32 -34.39 48.42 5.34
C THR A 32 -32.93 48.07 5.68
N GLU A 33 -32.75 47.69 6.95
CA GLU A 33 -31.96 46.55 7.42
C GLU A 33 -30.90 46.05 6.43
N ALA A 34 -29.69 46.59 6.59
CA ALA A 34 -28.52 46.21 5.81
C ALA A 34 -28.38 44.68 5.77
N THR A 35 -28.59 44.15 4.56
CA THR A 35 -28.31 42.77 4.15
C THR A 35 -26.82 42.47 4.34
N ARG A 36 -26.39 42.26 5.59
CA ARG A 36 -25.16 41.50 5.85
C ARG A 36 -25.40 40.13 5.24
N LEU A 37 -24.62 39.74 4.25
CA LEU A 37 -24.60 38.36 3.75
C LEU A 37 -24.58 37.43 4.97
N ARG A 38 -25.71 36.76 5.27
CA ARG A 38 -25.73 35.73 6.29
C ARG A 38 -24.72 34.69 5.83
N PRO A 39 -23.73 34.30 6.67
CA PRO A 39 -22.88 33.17 6.32
C PRO A 39 -23.80 31.98 6.03
N ARG A 40 -23.67 31.38 4.84
CA ARG A 40 -24.39 30.15 4.48
C ARG A 40 -23.83 29.01 5.32
N LEU A 41 -24.45 28.79 6.48
CA LEU A 41 -24.15 27.68 7.39
C LEU A 41 -25.11 26.55 7.04
N GLU A 42 -24.84 25.88 5.93
CA GLU A 42 -25.71 24.82 5.38
C GLU A 42 -25.12 23.42 5.63
N SER A 43 -23.84 23.35 6.00
CA SER A 43 -23.11 22.11 6.24
C SER A 43 -22.26 22.16 7.51
N PHE A 44 -21.91 20.97 8.02
CA PHE A 44 -20.97 20.83 9.14
C PHE A 44 -19.61 21.48 8.84
N ASP A 45 -19.15 21.40 7.58
CA ASP A 45 -17.87 21.95 7.12
C ASP A 45 -17.85 23.49 7.25
N ASP A 46 -19.00 24.16 7.17
CA ASP A 46 -19.10 25.63 7.29
C ASP A 46 -18.96 26.14 8.74
N VAL A 47 -19.23 25.27 9.71
CA VAL A 47 -19.18 25.60 11.15
C VAL A 47 -17.80 25.30 11.76
N LEU A 48 -17.08 24.33 11.19
CA LEU A 48 -15.74 23.93 11.65
C LEU A 48 -14.76 25.11 11.85
N PRO A 49 -14.67 26.12 10.96
CA PRO A 49 -13.76 27.25 11.14
C PRO A 49 -14.01 28.05 12.43
N TYR A 50 -15.27 28.17 12.86
CA TYR A 50 -15.65 28.91 14.08
C TYR A 50 -15.28 28.15 15.36
N VAL A 51 -15.28 26.83 15.28
CA VAL A 51 -15.00 25.89 16.37
C VAL A 51 -13.51 25.53 16.44
N GLY A 52 -12.75 25.88 15.40
CA GLY A 52 -11.35 25.51 15.19
C GLY A 52 -11.27 24.27 14.31
N ASP A 53 -10.88 24.46 13.06
CA ASP A 53 -10.80 23.46 11.98
C ASP A 53 -9.41 22.79 11.88
N TYR A 54 -8.40 23.38 12.53
CA TYR A 54 -7.03 22.89 12.65
C TYR A 54 -6.49 23.11 14.07
N GLY A 55 -7.14 22.53 15.07
CA GLY A 55 -6.79 22.66 16.48
C GLY A 55 -6.21 21.39 17.09
N ARG A 56 -6.16 21.36 18.42
CA ARG A 56 -5.65 20.22 19.20
C ARG A 56 -6.49 18.96 19.00
N TYR A 57 -7.80 19.12 18.89
CA TYR A 57 -8.72 18.02 18.66
C TYR A 57 -8.40 17.27 17.36
N GLN A 58 -8.18 18.02 16.28
CA GLN A 58 -7.84 17.46 14.97
C GLN A 58 -6.49 16.74 14.96
N TRP A 59 -5.49 17.27 15.66
CA TRP A 59 -4.20 16.59 15.82
C TRP A 59 -4.33 15.28 16.62
N LEU A 60 -5.18 15.24 17.64
CA LEU A 60 -5.48 14.00 18.37
C LEU A 60 -6.20 12.97 17.48
N LEU A 61 -7.12 13.41 16.63
CA LEU A 61 -7.77 12.55 15.64
C LEU A 61 -6.80 12.05 14.56
N LEU A 62 -5.86 12.88 14.15
CA LEU A 62 -4.83 12.47 13.20
C LEU A 62 -3.91 11.41 13.83
N LEU A 63 -3.49 11.61 15.08
CA LEU A 63 -2.69 10.63 15.82
C LEU A 63 -3.44 9.32 16.03
N SER A 64 -4.76 9.37 16.22
CA SER A 64 -5.56 8.15 16.37
C SER A 64 -5.69 7.31 15.09
N LEU A 65 -5.29 7.84 13.92
CA LEU A 65 -5.22 7.06 12.68
C LEU A 65 -4.04 6.07 12.65
N LEU A 66 -3.03 6.26 13.49
CA LEU A 66 -1.82 5.43 13.51
C LEU A 66 -2.12 3.91 13.58
N PRO A 67 -2.92 3.39 14.54
CA PRO A 67 -3.21 1.96 14.59
C PRO A 67 -3.92 1.45 13.33
N TYR A 68 -4.81 2.24 12.71
CA TYR A 68 -5.50 1.83 11.48
C TYR A 68 -4.57 1.83 10.27
N GLY A 69 -3.65 2.80 10.18
CA GLY A 69 -2.62 2.83 9.14
C GLY A 69 -1.67 1.64 9.26
N ALA A 70 -1.28 1.29 10.49
CA ALA A 70 -0.48 0.10 10.77
C ALA A 70 -1.24 -1.20 10.45
N THR A 71 -2.52 -1.31 10.84
CA THR A 71 -3.39 -2.44 10.48
C THR A 71 -3.44 -2.63 8.97
N TYR A 72 -3.66 -1.56 8.20
CA TYR A 72 -3.73 -1.63 6.74
C TYR A 72 -2.43 -2.19 6.14
N ALA A 73 -1.27 -1.67 6.55
CA ALA A 73 0.03 -2.17 6.11
C ALA A 73 0.26 -3.63 6.49
N PHE A 74 -0.06 -3.99 7.74
CA PHE A 74 0.16 -5.34 8.26
C PHE A 74 -0.75 -6.35 7.58
N LEU A 75 -2.04 -6.06 7.40
CA LEU A 75 -2.98 -6.96 6.74
C LEU A 75 -2.62 -7.21 5.28
N TYR A 76 -2.19 -6.16 4.56
CA TYR A 76 -1.79 -6.27 3.16
C TYR A 76 -0.53 -7.12 2.99
N PHE A 77 0.56 -6.74 3.67
CA PHE A 77 1.87 -7.34 3.44
C PHE A 77 2.14 -8.61 4.25
N SER A 78 1.43 -8.86 5.34
CA SER A 78 1.58 -10.12 6.10
C SER A 78 1.28 -11.34 5.23
N GLN A 79 0.39 -11.23 4.24
CA GLN A 79 0.09 -12.31 3.30
C GLN A 79 1.35 -12.83 2.63
N PHE A 80 2.23 -11.92 2.22
CA PHE A 80 3.49 -12.27 1.58
C PHE A 80 4.39 -13.07 2.52
N PHE A 81 4.63 -12.59 3.74
CA PHE A 81 5.53 -13.25 4.70
C PHE A 81 4.97 -14.55 5.28
N ILE A 82 3.65 -14.69 5.37
CA ILE A 82 3.02 -15.92 5.86
C ILE A 82 3.08 -17.04 4.83
N THR A 83 3.09 -16.72 3.53
CA THR A 83 3.11 -17.70 2.44
C THR A 83 4.43 -17.73 1.67
N ILE A 84 5.49 -17.10 2.18
CA ILE A 84 6.78 -17.03 1.48
C ILE A 84 7.45 -18.41 1.45
N ILE A 85 7.99 -18.79 0.29
CA ILE A 85 8.69 -20.07 0.12
C ILE A 85 10.10 -19.76 -0.38
N PRO A 86 11.15 -20.37 0.20
CA PRO A 86 12.50 -20.19 -0.30
C PRO A 86 12.65 -20.77 -1.70
N THR A 87 13.36 -20.05 -2.57
CA THR A 87 13.65 -20.49 -3.95
C THR A 87 14.52 -21.74 -3.98
N GLU A 88 15.39 -21.87 -2.97
CA GLU A 88 16.24 -23.04 -2.71
C GLU A 88 15.44 -24.08 -1.93
N HIS A 89 14.71 -24.91 -2.67
CA HIS A 89 14.01 -26.08 -2.15
C HIS A 89 14.21 -27.27 -3.09
N TRP A 90 14.31 -28.45 -2.52
CA TRP A 90 14.61 -29.68 -3.23
C TRP A 90 13.82 -30.86 -2.68
N CYS A 91 13.95 -31.99 -3.35
CA CYS A 91 13.20 -33.18 -3.01
C CYS A 91 13.81 -33.89 -1.81
N ARG A 92 13.01 -34.10 -0.77
CA ARG A 92 13.41 -34.86 0.41
C ARG A 92 13.37 -36.35 0.09
N ILE A 93 14.45 -37.04 0.45
CA ILE A 93 14.63 -38.49 0.25
C ILE A 93 15.01 -39.08 1.60
N ASP A 94 14.08 -39.79 2.22
CA ASP A 94 14.24 -40.29 3.59
C ASP A 94 15.43 -41.25 3.73
N GLU A 95 15.76 -42.01 2.68
CA GLU A 95 16.93 -42.90 2.66
C GLU A 95 18.25 -42.13 2.83
N LEU A 96 18.36 -40.95 2.21
CA LEU A 96 19.54 -40.09 2.30
C LEU A 96 19.57 -39.28 3.58
N VAL A 97 18.40 -38.84 4.09
CA VAL A 97 18.29 -38.11 5.36
C VAL A 97 18.66 -38.99 6.55
N ASN A 98 18.33 -40.29 6.50
CA ASN A 98 18.68 -41.25 7.56
C ASN A 98 20.15 -41.69 7.53
N SER A 99 20.94 -41.21 6.59
CA SER A 99 22.37 -41.51 6.44
C SER A 99 23.24 -40.29 6.80
N ASN A 100 24.55 -40.49 7.00
CA ASN A 100 25.48 -39.43 7.44
C ASN A 100 25.85 -38.39 6.35
N PHE A 101 25.00 -38.14 5.36
CA PHE A 101 25.26 -37.12 4.32
C PHE A 101 24.80 -35.73 4.73
N THR A 102 25.60 -34.73 4.37
CA THR A 102 25.23 -33.31 4.50
C THR A 102 24.14 -32.93 3.48
N GLU A 103 23.43 -31.83 3.73
CA GLU A 103 22.38 -31.32 2.82
C GLU A 103 22.89 -31.12 1.39
N GLU A 104 24.05 -30.47 1.25
CA GLU A 104 24.66 -30.25 -0.07
C GLU A 104 25.00 -31.55 -0.80
N GLU A 105 25.47 -32.57 -0.07
CA GLU A 105 25.77 -33.89 -0.66
C GLU A 105 24.48 -34.57 -1.12
N ARG A 106 23.41 -34.52 -0.32
CA ARG A 106 22.11 -35.09 -0.70
C ARG A 106 21.59 -34.45 -1.99
N ILE A 107 21.70 -33.12 -2.13
CA ILE A 107 21.28 -32.39 -3.32
C ILE A 107 22.13 -32.79 -4.53
N LYS A 108 23.46 -32.76 -4.41
CA LYS A 108 24.39 -33.14 -5.50
C LYS A 108 24.15 -34.56 -6.01
N ILE A 109 23.84 -35.48 -5.09
CA ILE A 109 23.56 -36.88 -5.38
C ILE A 109 22.22 -37.03 -6.10
N ALA A 110 21.15 -36.52 -5.51
CA ALA A 110 19.80 -36.90 -5.87
C ALA A 110 19.13 -35.99 -6.91
N ILE A 111 19.58 -34.75 -7.04
CA ILE A 111 18.89 -33.72 -7.82
C ILE A 111 19.67 -33.48 -9.13
N PRO A 112 18.99 -33.39 -10.29
CA PRO A 112 19.65 -33.04 -11.53
C PRO A 112 20.09 -31.56 -11.53
N VAL A 113 21.21 -31.28 -12.20
CA VAL A 113 21.80 -29.94 -12.30
C VAL A 113 21.10 -29.16 -13.42
N THR A 114 20.84 -27.87 -13.19
CA THR A 114 20.20 -26.97 -14.14
C THR A 114 21.06 -25.73 -14.36
N ASN A 115 20.94 -25.08 -15.53
CA ASN A 115 21.68 -23.85 -15.84
C ASN A 115 21.07 -22.57 -15.23
N VAL A 116 19.92 -22.69 -14.57
CA VAL A 116 19.16 -21.58 -13.98
C VAL A 116 19.29 -21.66 -12.46
N TYR A 117 19.63 -20.56 -11.79
CA TYR A 117 19.65 -20.47 -10.32
C TYR A 117 18.31 -20.98 -9.74
N PRO A 118 18.30 -21.91 -8.76
CA PRO A 118 19.37 -22.31 -7.83
C PRO A 118 20.36 -23.38 -8.35
N TYR A 119 20.46 -23.57 -9.66
CA TYR A 119 21.36 -24.50 -10.38
C TYR A 119 21.05 -25.99 -10.19
N TYR A 120 19.92 -26.28 -9.55
CA TYR A 120 19.39 -27.62 -9.34
C TYR A 120 17.89 -27.59 -9.55
N GLU A 121 17.35 -28.69 -10.07
CA GLU A 121 15.92 -28.79 -10.34
C GLU A 121 15.11 -28.93 -9.04
N GLN A 122 14.09 -28.09 -8.84
CA GLN A 122 13.35 -28.08 -7.56
C GLN A 122 12.24 -29.13 -7.46
N CYS A 123 11.69 -29.57 -8.61
CA CYS A 123 10.46 -30.35 -8.67
C CYS A 123 10.66 -31.81 -9.07
N GLN A 124 11.88 -32.18 -9.48
CA GLN A 124 12.22 -33.50 -9.97
C GLN A 124 13.49 -34.00 -9.29
N ARG A 125 13.52 -35.30 -9.02
CA ARG A 125 14.71 -36.01 -8.53
C ARG A 125 15.10 -37.11 -9.50
N LYS A 126 16.35 -37.56 -9.42
CA LYS A 126 16.83 -38.70 -10.21
C LYS A 126 16.09 -39.99 -9.81
N ASP A 127 15.75 -40.79 -10.81
CA ASP A 127 15.10 -42.09 -10.64
C ASP A 127 16.14 -43.16 -10.29
N VAL A 128 16.46 -43.24 -9.01
CA VAL A 128 17.52 -44.09 -8.47
C VAL A 128 17.03 -44.79 -7.21
N ASN A 129 17.36 -46.07 -7.08
CA ASN A 129 17.12 -46.83 -5.86
C ASN A 129 18.23 -46.52 -4.81
N PHE A 130 17.99 -45.49 -4.00
CA PHE A 130 18.96 -45.04 -2.99
C PHE A 130 19.27 -46.11 -1.93
N THR A 131 18.31 -46.97 -1.58
CA THR A 131 18.52 -48.08 -0.62
C THR A 131 19.55 -49.10 -1.07
N GLU A 132 19.58 -49.45 -2.36
CA GLU A 132 20.57 -50.39 -2.90
C GLU A 132 21.94 -49.74 -3.05
N LEU A 133 21.98 -48.46 -3.41
CA LEU A 133 23.21 -47.69 -3.53
C LEU A 133 23.93 -47.52 -2.19
N LEU A 134 23.20 -47.17 -1.13
CA LEU A 134 23.75 -47.02 0.22
C LEU A 134 24.36 -48.33 0.76
N LYS A 135 23.80 -49.48 0.38
CA LYS A 135 24.35 -50.81 0.74
C LYS A 135 25.62 -51.17 -0.02
N SER A 136 25.87 -50.53 -1.17
CA SER A 136 26.94 -50.94 -2.08
C SER A 136 28.32 -50.39 -1.73
N ASP A 137 28.45 -49.48 -0.75
CA ASP A 137 29.68 -48.82 -0.28
C ASP A 137 30.62 -48.34 -1.42
N LYS A 138 30.06 -48.17 -2.62
CA LYS A 138 30.77 -47.68 -3.78
C LYS A 138 30.74 -46.17 -3.68
N SER A 139 31.93 -45.60 -3.56
CA SER A 139 32.22 -44.17 -3.64
C SER A 139 31.25 -43.42 -4.57
N LEU A 140 30.96 -42.16 -4.20
CA LEU A 140 30.08 -41.18 -4.86
C LEU A 140 30.29 -40.99 -6.38
N SER A 141 31.23 -41.71 -6.98
CA SER A 141 31.65 -41.68 -8.38
C SER A 141 31.19 -42.89 -9.20
N SER A 142 30.35 -43.78 -8.67
CA SER A 142 29.87 -44.94 -9.44
C SER A 142 28.74 -44.56 -10.43
N SER A 143 28.75 -45.22 -11.58
CA SER A 143 27.83 -45.06 -12.73
C SER A 143 26.33 -45.14 -12.39
N GLY A 144 25.95 -45.55 -11.18
CA GLY A 144 24.56 -45.52 -10.69
C GLY A 144 24.00 -44.12 -10.44
N PHE A 145 24.85 -43.10 -10.24
CA PHE A 145 24.42 -41.70 -10.05
C PHE A 145 24.17 -40.94 -11.37
N GLN A 146 24.53 -41.53 -12.52
CA GLN A 146 24.40 -40.94 -13.85
C GLN A 146 23.18 -41.49 -14.60
N THR A 147 21.99 -41.34 -14.01
CA THR A 147 20.73 -41.56 -14.73
C THR A 147 20.19 -40.22 -15.26
N ASN A 148 19.74 -40.23 -16.50
CA ASN A 148 19.00 -39.11 -17.10
C ASN A 148 17.48 -39.22 -16.86
N LYS A 149 17.01 -40.29 -16.21
CA LYS A 149 15.60 -40.45 -15.86
C LYS A 149 15.31 -39.72 -14.55
N THR A 150 14.25 -38.93 -14.57
CA THR A 150 13.77 -38.16 -13.43
C THR A 150 12.36 -38.57 -13.05
N ILE A 151 12.03 -38.42 -11.78
CA ILE A 151 10.69 -38.65 -11.23
C ILE A 151 10.26 -37.44 -10.39
N LYS A 152 8.94 -37.22 -10.33
CA LYS A 152 8.35 -36.15 -9.53
C LYS A 152 8.58 -36.36 -8.05
N CYS A 153 8.71 -35.25 -7.34
CA CYS A 153 8.97 -35.27 -5.91
C CYS A 153 7.69 -35.42 -5.09
N THR A 154 7.80 -36.15 -3.99
CA THR A 154 6.68 -36.46 -3.07
C THR A 154 6.78 -35.70 -1.76
N GLN A 155 7.99 -35.31 -1.37
CA GLN A 155 8.33 -34.58 -0.15
C GLN A 155 9.44 -33.58 -0.48
N TRP A 156 9.55 -32.52 0.34
CA TRP A 156 10.48 -31.42 0.10
C TRP A 156 11.35 -31.12 1.33
N GLU A 157 12.54 -30.61 1.04
CA GLU A 157 13.51 -30.06 1.98
C GLU A 157 13.82 -28.62 1.53
N TYR A 158 13.90 -27.69 2.49
CA TYR A 158 13.96 -26.25 2.23
C TYR A 158 15.20 -25.64 2.88
N ASN A 159 15.91 -24.77 2.15
CA ASN A 159 17.02 -24.02 2.72
C ASN A 159 16.50 -22.74 3.42
N PHE A 160 16.62 -22.71 4.75
CA PHE A 160 16.20 -21.57 5.58
C PHE A 160 17.31 -20.52 5.82
N THR A 161 18.39 -20.53 5.03
CA THR A 161 19.47 -19.54 5.18
C THR A 161 19.01 -18.12 4.82
N GLN A 162 18.24 -17.96 3.75
CA GLN A 162 17.73 -16.64 3.32
C GLN A 162 16.42 -16.25 4.03
N ILE A 163 15.58 -17.24 4.33
CA ILE A 163 14.30 -17.08 5.02
C ILE A 163 14.37 -17.94 6.28
N PRO A 164 14.60 -17.38 7.47
CA PRO A 164 14.99 -18.15 8.66
C PRO A 164 13.82 -18.88 9.36
N TYR A 165 12.73 -19.18 8.65
CA TYR A 165 11.56 -19.82 9.25
C TYR A 165 10.70 -20.58 8.22
N PRO A 166 10.03 -21.66 8.65
CA PRO A 166 8.99 -22.30 7.85
C PRO A 166 7.76 -21.38 7.77
N SER A 167 7.16 -21.30 6.60
CA SER A 167 5.90 -20.63 6.33
C SER A 167 4.77 -21.65 6.19
N ILE A 168 3.51 -21.20 6.08
CA ILE A 168 2.42 -22.15 5.78
C ILE A 168 2.60 -22.81 4.40
N GLY A 169 3.24 -22.09 3.46
CA GLY A 169 3.56 -22.59 2.13
C GLY A 169 4.58 -23.74 2.18
N THR A 170 5.57 -23.67 3.08
CA THR A 170 6.54 -24.76 3.28
C THR A 170 6.00 -25.87 4.18
N GLU A 171 5.12 -25.56 5.15
CA GLU A 171 4.52 -26.60 6.02
C GLU A 171 3.53 -27.50 5.27
N LEU A 172 2.84 -26.97 4.26
CA LEU A 172 1.84 -27.70 3.46
C LEU A 172 2.32 -28.02 2.03
N ASP A 173 3.60 -27.79 1.76
CA ASP A 173 4.27 -28.05 0.49
C ASP A 173 3.54 -27.47 -0.73
N TRP A 174 3.32 -26.14 -0.73
CA TRP A 174 2.74 -25.39 -1.84
C TRP A 174 3.79 -25.05 -2.90
N VAL A 175 4.48 -26.08 -3.38
CA VAL A 175 5.54 -25.98 -4.41
C VAL A 175 5.17 -26.82 -5.63
N CYS A 176 5.82 -26.55 -6.76
CA CYS A 176 5.67 -27.32 -7.99
C CYS A 176 4.20 -27.42 -8.46
N ASP A 177 3.63 -28.62 -8.54
CA ASP A 177 2.23 -28.85 -8.95
C ASP A 177 1.21 -28.13 -8.04
N ARG A 178 1.62 -27.68 -6.83
CA ARG A 178 0.77 -26.99 -5.85
C ARG A 178 1.14 -25.52 -5.63
N GLU A 179 2.04 -24.94 -6.43
CA GLU A 179 2.45 -23.53 -6.31
C GLU A 179 1.28 -22.55 -6.44
N TYR A 180 0.28 -22.89 -7.25
CA TYR A 180 -0.92 -22.09 -7.45
C TYR A 180 -1.74 -21.85 -6.16
N LEU A 181 -1.52 -22.65 -5.10
CA LEU A 181 -2.23 -22.46 -3.83
C LEU A 181 -1.83 -21.15 -3.14
N VAL A 182 -0.58 -20.69 -3.30
CA VAL A 182 -0.12 -19.40 -2.78
C VAL A 182 -0.93 -18.26 -3.41
N SER A 183 -0.99 -18.21 -4.74
CA SER A 183 -1.73 -17.17 -5.47
C SER A 183 -3.24 -17.28 -5.26
N THR A 184 -3.77 -18.50 -5.13
CA THR A 184 -5.19 -18.74 -4.83
C THR A 184 -5.57 -18.21 -3.45
N ALA A 185 -4.74 -18.43 -2.42
CA ALA A 185 -5.00 -17.92 -1.08
C ALA A 185 -4.99 -16.38 -1.04
N GLN A 186 -4.08 -15.75 -1.78
CA GLN A 186 -4.04 -14.29 -1.94
C GLN A 186 -5.26 -13.76 -2.71
N ALA A 187 -5.69 -14.44 -3.78
CA ALA A 187 -6.90 -14.08 -4.51
C ALA A 187 -8.14 -14.16 -3.61
N ILE A 188 -8.26 -15.20 -2.77
CA ILE A 188 -9.36 -15.35 -1.81
C ILE A 188 -9.39 -14.21 -0.79
N PHE A 189 -8.22 -13.75 -0.33
CA PHE A 189 -8.13 -12.55 0.52
C PHE A 189 -8.70 -11.30 -0.16
N PHE A 190 -8.34 -11.05 -1.43
CA PHE A 190 -8.87 -9.90 -2.18
C PHE A 190 -10.35 -10.04 -2.54
N CYS A 191 -10.83 -11.25 -2.83
CA CYS A 191 -12.28 -11.53 -2.95
C CYS A 191 -13.02 -11.16 -1.66
N GLY A 192 -12.42 -11.46 -0.50
CA GLY A 192 -12.87 -10.99 0.80
C GLY A 192 -12.95 -9.47 0.86
N SER A 193 -11.90 -8.76 0.44
CA SER A 193 -11.89 -7.28 0.41
C SER A 193 -13.03 -6.68 -0.43
N ILE A 194 -13.31 -7.24 -1.61
CA ILE A 194 -14.41 -6.79 -2.47
C ILE A 194 -15.76 -6.92 -1.76
N ILE A 195 -16.05 -8.11 -1.22
CA ILE A 195 -17.31 -8.36 -0.50
C ILE A 195 -17.39 -7.50 0.76
N GLY A 196 -16.27 -7.33 1.45
CA GLY A 196 -16.11 -6.47 2.61
C GLY A 196 -16.43 -5.02 2.29
N GLY A 197 -15.94 -4.47 1.18
CA GLY A 197 -16.24 -3.11 0.73
C GLY A 197 -17.74 -2.85 0.59
N PHE A 198 -18.48 -3.78 -0.04
CA PHE A 198 -19.94 -3.65 -0.14
C PHE A 198 -20.65 -3.81 1.20
N LEU A 199 -20.29 -4.85 1.98
CA LEU A 199 -20.96 -5.16 3.25
C LEU A 199 -20.69 -4.09 4.31
N VAL A 200 -19.42 -3.78 4.55
CA VAL A 200 -19.00 -2.81 5.57
C VAL A 200 -19.36 -1.38 5.12
N GLY A 201 -19.27 -1.07 3.83
CA GLY A 201 -19.76 0.21 3.29
C GLY A 201 -21.26 0.41 3.55
N TRP A 202 -22.08 -0.61 3.28
CA TRP A 202 -23.51 -0.57 3.59
C TRP A 202 -23.78 -0.39 5.10
N ILE A 203 -23.04 -1.10 5.97
CA ILE A 203 -23.14 -0.93 7.42
C ILE A 203 -22.73 0.50 7.82
N ALA A 204 -21.68 1.06 7.23
CA ALA A 204 -21.16 2.39 7.53
C ALA A 204 -22.17 3.49 7.22
N ASP A 205 -22.91 3.36 6.12
CA ASP A 205 -23.90 4.34 5.70
C ASP A 205 -25.21 4.24 6.50
N HIS A 206 -25.65 3.03 6.84
CA HIS A 206 -26.93 2.82 7.55
C HIS A 206 -26.81 2.81 9.08
N LYS A 207 -25.85 2.06 9.64
CA LYS A 207 -25.69 1.89 11.09
C LYS A 207 -24.67 2.88 11.71
N GLY A 208 -24.03 3.70 10.89
CA GLY A 208 -22.96 4.60 11.31
C GLY A 208 -21.59 3.98 11.13
N ARG A 209 -20.56 4.83 11.16
CA ARG A 209 -19.20 4.43 10.78
C ARG A 209 -18.44 3.77 11.92
N ILE A 210 -18.71 4.12 13.18
CA ILE A 210 -18.05 3.48 14.32
C ILE A 210 -18.48 2.01 14.44
N PRO A 211 -19.77 1.63 14.38
CA PRO A 211 -20.17 0.23 14.37
C PRO A 211 -19.60 -0.56 13.19
N ALA A 212 -19.52 0.05 12.00
CA ALA A 212 -18.90 -0.57 10.83
C ALA A 212 -17.41 -0.86 11.03
N LEU A 213 -16.67 0.11 11.57
CA LEU A 213 -15.26 -0.02 11.90
C LEU A 213 -15.01 -1.05 13.01
N MET A 214 -15.91 -1.12 14.00
CA MET A 214 -15.87 -2.16 15.04
C MET A 214 -16.08 -3.55 14.46
N PHE A 215 -17.08 -3.69 13.59
CA PHE A 215 -17.40 -4.96 12.94
C PHE A 215 -16.24 -5.47 12.08
N CYS A 216 -15.67 -4.62 11.22
CA CYS A 216 -14.61 -5.06 10.33
C CYS A 216 -13.31 -5.39 11.09
N ASN A 217 -12.86 -4.53 12.01
CA ASN A 217 -11.65 -4.80 12.80
C ASN A 217 -11.84 -6.00 13.75
N GLY A 218 -13.04 -6.18 14.31
CA GLY A 218 -13.37 -7.34 15.13
C GLY A 218 -13.26 -8.65 14.35
N ILE A 219 -13.87 -8.72 13.16
CA ILE A 219 -13.77 -9.91 12.29
C ILE A 219 -12.31 -10.19 11.91
N ALA A 220 -11.55 -9.17 11.51
CA ALA A 220 -10.14 -9.37 11.16
C ALA A 220 -9.29 -9.80 12.35
N LEU A 221 -9.57 -9.30 13.56
CA LEU A 221 -8.86 -9.71 14.78
C LEU A 221 -9.07 -11.21 15.02
N PHE A 222 -10.33 -11.67 15.06
CA PHE A 222 -10.64 -13.08 15.25
C PHE A 222 -10.04 -13.94 14.14
N ALA A 223 -10.23 -13.56 12.87
CA ALA A 223 -9.70 -14.30 11.73
C ALA A 223 -8.17 -14.39 11.75
N SER A 224 -7.47 -13.33 12.17
CA SER A 224 -6.01 -13.33 12.27
C SER A 224 -5.51 -14.27 13.36
N ILE A 225 -6.19 -14.31 14.52
CA ILE A 225 -5.90 -15.26 15.61
C ILE A 225 -6.15 -16.70 15.16
N PHE A 226 -7.27 -16.96 14.49
CA PHE A 226 -7.60 -18.30 13.98
C PHE A 226 -6.66 -18.77 12.87
N THR A 227 -6.05 -17.85 12.11
CA THR A 227 -5.08 -18.22 11.07
C THR A 227 -3.89 -18.98 11.66
N ALA A 228 -3.42 -18.62 12.85
CA ALA A 228 -2.31 -19.34 13.51
C ALA A 228 -2.62 -20.83 13.75
N SER A 229 -3.90 -21.19 13.85
CA SER A 229 -4.37 -22.57 14.06
C SER A 229 -4.67 -23.31 12.76
N ALA A 230 -4.42 -22.70 11.60
CA ALA A 230 -4.69 -23.31 10.30
C ALA A 230 -3.66 -24.42 9.99
N ASN A 231 -4.16 -25.63 9.74
CA ASN A 231 -3.36 -26.80 9.34
C ASN A 231 -3.79 -27.38 7.98
N SER A 232 -4.70 -26.70 7.28
CA SER A 232 -5.14 -27.07 5.94
C SER A 232 -5.32 -25.84 5.07
N PHE A 233 -5.20 -26.01 3.76
CA PHE A 233 -5.43 -24.93 2.79
C PHE A 233 -6.79 -24.25 3.01
N TRP A 234 -7.87 -25.01 3.15
CA TRP A 234 -9.22 -24.46 3.32
C TRP A 234 -9.39 -23.69 4.64
N SER A 235 -8.86 -24.22 5.75
CA SER A 235 -8.88 -23.49 7.03
C SER A 235 -8.14 -22.16 6.94
N PHE A 236 -7.00 -22.14 6.25
CA PHE A 236 -6.23 -20.92 6.00
C PHE A 236 -7.02 -19.97 5.09
N ALA A 237 -7.50 -20.45 3.95
CA ALA A 237 -8.23 -19.67 2.96
C ALA A 237 -9.48 -18.99 3.54
N VAL A 238 -10.26 -19.68 4.38
CA VAL A 238 -11.42 -19.09 5.07
C VAL A 238 -10.98 -17.97 6.01
N CYS A 239 -9.91 -18.17 6.79
CA CYS A 239 -9.39 -17.10 7.65
C CYS A 239 -8.89 -15.91 6.81
N ARG A 240 -8.21 -16.16 5.69
CA ARG A 240 -7.76 -15.12 4.74
C ARG A 240 -8.92 -14.34 4.16
N PHE A 241 -9.99 -15.01 3.75
CA PHE A 241 -11.21 -14.38 3.28
C PHE A 241 -11.80 -13.43 4.33
N LEU A 242 -11.93 -13.90 5.57
CA LEU A 242 -12.47 -13.12 6.68
C LEU A 242 -11.59 -11.92 7.06
N THR A 243 -10.27 -12.10 7.10
CA THR A 243 -9.32 -10.98 7.28
C THR A 243 -9.42 -9.98 6.12
N GLY A 244 -9.60 -10.49 4.89
CA GLY A 244 -9.81 -9.71 3.68
C GLY A 244 -11.01 -8.78 3.75
N LEU A 245 -12.13 -9.21 4.35
CA LEU A 245 -13.34 -8.37 4.52
C LEU A 245 -13.05 -7.01 5.19
N ALA A 246 -12.05 -6.96 6.07
CA ALA A 246 -11.69 -5.75 6.80
C ALA A 246 -10.55 -4.94 6.16
N PHE A 247 -9.81 -5.54 5.23
CA PHE A 247 -8.53 -5.02 4.76
C PHE A 247 -8.59 -3.55 4.34
N ASP A 248 -9.45 -3.22 3.37
CA ASP A 248 -9.55 -1.85 2.86
C ASP A 248 -10.39 -0.95 3.80
N ASN A 249 -11.39 -1.52 4.45
CA ASN A 249 -12.36 -0.78 5.26
C ASN A 249 -11.76 -0.23 6.58
N CYS A 250 -10.74 -0.88 7.14
CA CYS A 250 -10.17 -0.49 8.43
C CYS A 250 -9.55 0.93 8.41
N ILE A 251 -8.88 1.30 7.32
CA ILE A 251 -8.30 2.64 7.16
C ILE A 251 -9.25 3.59 6.43
N ASN A 252 -10.00 3.15 5.43
CA ASN A 252 -10.85 4.06 4.66
C ASN A 252 -11.93 4.71 5.55
N ILE A 253 -12.61 3.92 6.38
CA ILE A 253 -13.68 4.45 7.24
C ILE A 253 -13.12 5.44 8.27
N SER A 254 -12.01 5.08 8.93
CA SER A 254 -11.37 5.94 9.92
C SER A 254 -10.81 7.22 9.29
N LEU A 255 -10.19 7.13 8.11
CA LEU A 255 -9.70 8.26 7.35
C LEU A 255 -10.82 9.22 6.94
N ILE A 256 -11.96 8.71 6.44
CA ILE A 256 -13.09 9.57 6.06
C ILE A 256 -13.63 10.32 7.29
N ILE A 257 -13.75 9.65 8.44
CA ILE A 257 -14.13 10.32 9.70
C ILE A 257 -13.17 11.48 9.96
N VAL A 258 -11.85 11.25 9.99
CA VAL A 258 -10.89 12.31 10.29
C VAL A 258 -10.94 13.45 9.27
N LEU A 259 -11.10 13.14 7.98
CA LEU A 259 -11.20 14.15 6.91
C LEU A 259 -12.45 15.04 7.03
N GLU A 260 -13.53 14.54 7.61
CA GLU A 260 -14.74 15.33 7.88
C GLU A 260 -14.57 16.30 9.05
N TYR A 261 -13.72 15.97 10.03
CA TYR A 261 -13.43 16.87 11.15
C TYR A 261 -12.26 17.83 10.88
N MET A 262 -11.69 17.77 9.68
CA MET A 262 -10.52 18.54 9.26
C MET A 262 -10.87 19.61 8.22
N ALA A 263 -10.18 20.75 8.30
CA ALA A 263 -10.26 21.81 7.31
C ALA A 263 -10.03 21.27 5.89
N VAL A 264 -10.85 21.70 4.93
CA VAL A 264 -10.76 21.29 3.51
C VAL A 264 -9.35 21.53 2.94
N SER A 265 -8.70 22.63 3.33
CA SER A 265 -7.34 23.00 2.91
C SER A 265 -6.24 22.10 3.48
N LYS A 266 -6.52 21.32 4.53
CA LYS A 266 -5.56 20.44 5.20
C LYS A 266 -5.81 18.95 4.94
N ARG A 267 -6.85 18.61 4.18
CA ARG A 267 -7.17 17.21 3.82
C ARG A 267 -6.00 16.52 3.12
N THR A 268 -5.29 17.20 2.22
CA THR A 268 -4.08 16.65 1.57
C THR A 268 -3.02 16.21 2.60
N LEU A 269 -2.79 17.00 3.64
CA LEU A 269 -1.81 16.71 4.68
C LEU A 269 -2.22 15.49 5.52
N VAL A 270 -3.50 15.36 5.87
CA VAL A 270 -4.03 14.21 6.61
C VAL A 270 -3.78 12.91 5.86
N VAL A 271 -4.11 12.88 4.56
CA VAL A 271 -3.91 11.69 3.72
C VAL A 271 -2.41 11.39 3.55
N ASN A 272 -1.56 12.41 3.39
CA ASN A 272 -0.11 12.25 3.31
C ASN A 272 0.50 11.68 4.59
N ILE A 273 -0.01 12.08 5.77
CA ILE A 273 0.47 11.52 7.03
C ILE A 273 0.00 10.06 7.18
N ALA A 274 -1.25 9.77 6.85
CA ALA A 274 -1.80 8.42 6.95
C ALA A 274 -1.06 7.41 6.04
N PHE A 275 -0.92 7.70 4.74
CA PHE A 275 -0.30 6.77 3.79
C PHE A 275 1.19 7.01 3.54
N GLY A 276 1.66 8.25 3.65
CA GLY A 276 3.08 8.56 3.44
C GLY A 276 3.94 8.30 4.67
N VAL A 277 3.38 8.41 5.89
CA VAL A 277 4.15 8.20 7.13
C VAL A 277 3.71 6.92 7.85
N TYR A 278 2.44 6.81 8.27
CA TYR A 278 2.03 5.67 9.11
C TYR A 278 2.14 4.34 8.37
N PHE A 279 1.61 4.28 7.14
CA PHE A 279 1.75 3.09 6.29
C PHE A 279 3.22 2.78 5.98
N ALA A 280 4.03 3.77 5.58
CA ALA A 280 5.44 3.56 5.23
C ALA A 280 6.29 3.05 6.40
N VAL A 281 6.10 3.62 7.60
CA VAL A 281 6.79 3.17 8.81
C VAL A 281 6.37 1.74 9.16
N ALA A 282 5.06 1.45 9.14
CA ALA A 282 4.55 0.12 9.45
C ALA A 282 5.04 -0.93 8.44
N SER A 283 4.98 -0.65 7.13
CA SER A 283 5.43 -1.57 6.08
C SER A 283 6.95 -1.77 6.07
N THR A 284 7.73 -0.76 6.45
CA THR A 284 9.19 -0.87 6.55
C THR A 284 9.62 -1.77 7.72
N ILE A 285 8.89 -1.73 8.83
CA ILE A 285 9.18 -2.51 10.05
C ILE A 285 8.70 -3.96 9.93
N LEU A 286 7.59 -4.21 9.22
CA LEU A 286 6.96 -5.52 9.13
C LEU A 286 7.88 -6.70 8.71
N PRO A 287 8.79 -6.57 7.71
CA PRO A 287 9.70 -7.64 7.33
C PRO A 287 10.62 -8.05 8.49
N TRP A 288 11.08 -7.07 9.28
CA TRP A 288 11.94 -7.32 10.44
C TRP A 288 11.17 -8.01 11.57
N ILE A 289 9.90 -7.67 11.77
CA ILE A 289 9.03 -8.40 12.68
C ILE A 289 8.94 -9.88 12.26
N ALA A 290 8.74 -10.16 10.96
CA ALA A 290 8.72 -11.53 10.45
C ALA A 290 10.07 -12.24 10.65
N TYR A 291 11.18 -11.56 10.36
CA TYR A 291 12.54 -12.10 10.49
C TYR A 291 12.89 -12.47 11.93
N TYR A 292 12.65 -11.57 12.90
CA TYR A 292 13.02 -11.80 14.31
C TYR A 292 12.09 -12.78 15.03
N ILE A 293 10.81 -12.82 14.68
CA ILE A 293 9.89 -13.81 15.26
C ILE A 293 10.21 -15.22 14.74
N ALA A 294 10.65 -15.32 13.48
CA ALA A 294 11.04 -16.58 12.84
C ALA A 294 9.98 -17.71 12.97
N ASN A 295 8.70 -17.33 13.02
CA ASN A 295 7.59 -18.27 13.10
C ASN A 295 6.31 -17.60 12.58
N TRP A 296 5.74 -18.13 11.50
CA TRP A 296 4.58 -17.53 10.85
C TRP A 296 3.32 -17.51 11.73
N ARG A 297 3.14 -18.49 12.63
CA ARG A 297 2.00 -18.54 13.56
C ARG A 297 2.10 -17.40 14.58
N TYR A 298 3.25 -17.25 15.25
CA TYR A 298 3.46 -16.13 16.17
C TYR A 298 3.43 -14.77 15.46
N PHE A 299 3.93 -14.71 14.23
CA PHE A 299 3.85 -13.52 13.39
C PHE A 299 2.40 -13.09 13.16
N THR A 300 1.48 -14.03 12.90
CA THR A 300 0.05 -13.68 12.73
C THR A 300 -0.55 -13.04 13.99
N TYR A 301 -0.21 -13.53 15.19
CA TYR A 301 -0.65 -12.91 16.44
C TYR A 301 -0.09 -11.49 16.62
N VAL A 302 1.19 -11.27 16.29
CA VAL A 302 1.80 -9.94 16.39
C VAL A 302 1.18 -8.98 15.39
N THR A 303 0.93 -9.41 14.16
CA THR A 303 0.24 -8.59 13.15
C THR A 303 -1.21 -8.27 13.53
N ALA A 304 -1.81 -9.02 14.46
CA ALA A 304 -3.15 -8.76 14.99
C ALA A 304 -3.19 -7.71 16.10
N ILE A 305 -2.04 -7.29 16.67
CA ILE A 305 -2.00 -6.32 17.78
C ILE A 305 -2.64 -4.97 17.41
N PRO A 306 -2.36 -4.36 16.24
CA PRO A 306 -3.01 -3.10 15.85
C PRO A 306 -4.54 -3.20 15.73
N LEU A 307 -5.09 -4.40 15.46
CA LEU A 307 -6.53 -4.65 15.39
C LEU A 307 -7.22 -4.56 16.76
N LEU A 308 -6.48 -4.67 17.87
CA LEU A 308 -7.01 -4.44 19.22
C LEU A 308 -7.50 -2.99 19.43
N SER A 309 -7.12 -2.07 18.54
CA SER A 309 -7.69 -0.71 18.48
C SER A 309 -9.22 -0.71 18.37
N VAL A 310 -9.84 -1.81 17.93
CA VAL A 310 -11.30 -2.02 17.92
C VAL A 310 -11.95 -1.71 19.28
N ALA A 311 -11.29 -2.08 20.38
CA ALA A 311 -11.82 -1.86 21.72
C ALA A 311 -11.88 -0.36 22.07
N ILE A 312 -10.88 0.40 21.61
CA ILE A 312 -10.72 1.81 21.96
C ILE A 312 -11.40 2.76 20.95
N THR A 313 -11.74 2.23 19.78
CA THR A 313 -12.37 2.96 18.66
C THR A 313 -13.56 3.83 19.09
N PRO A 314 -14.53 3.34 19.89
CA PRO A 314 -15.73 4.13 20.24
C PRO A 314 -15.45 5.34 21.15
N TRP A 315 -14.34 5.31 21.90
CA TRP A 315 -13.97 6.40 22.81
C TRP A 315 -13.08 7.44 22.14
N ILE A 316 -12.26 7.02 21.16
CA ILE A 316 -11.33 7.91 20.47
C ILE A 316 -11.97 8.59 19.27
N LEU A 317 -12.63 7.82 18.39
CA LEU A 317 -13.17 8.36 17.14
C LEU A 317 -14.61 8.85 17.34
N PRO A 318 -14.91 10.11 16.98
CA PRO A 318 -16.27 10.60 16.98
C PRO A 318 -17.05 9.94 15.84
N GLU A 319 -18.25 9.47 16.13
CA GLU A 319 -19.19 9.09 15.06
C GLU A 319 -19.47 10.28 14.11
N ASN A 320 -19.70 9.99 12.83
CA ASN A 320 -19.81 10.95 11.74
C ASN A 320 -20.89 12.01 12.00
N ALA A 321 -20.52 13.29 11.90
CA ALA A 321 -21.46 14.41 12.03
C ALA A 321 -22.56 14.38 10.96
N ARG A 322 -22.25 13.98 9.73
CA ARG A 322 -23.22 13.88 8.63
C ARG A 322 -24.26 12.79 8.88
N TRP A 323 -23.86 11.67 9.49
CA TRP A 323 -24.80 10.61 9.88
C TRP A 323 -25.77 11.09 10.97
N TYR A 324 -25.32 11.93 11.91
CA TYR A 324 -26.25 12.56 12.87
C TYR A 324 -27.22 13.52 12.18
N VAL A 325 -26.72 14.34 11.25
CA VAL A 325 -27.55 15.27 10.46
C VAL A 325 -28.59 14.50 9.63
N SER A 326 -28.20 13.44 8.93
CA SER A 326 -29.12 12.65 8.08
C SER A 326 -30.18 11.88 8.88
N ASN A 327 -29.93 11.63 10.16
CA ASN A 327 -30.88 10.99 11.07
C ASN A 327 -31.65 11.99 11.95
N GLY A 328 -31.57 13.30 11.66
CA GLY A 328 -32.29 14.33 12.41
C GLY A 328 -31.80 14.54 13.86
N MET A 329 -30.63 14.01 14.23
CA MET A 329 -30.08 14.11 15.59
C MET A 329 -29.23 15.38 15.78
N MET A 330 -29.83 16.55 15.57
CA MET A 330 -29.11 17.84 15.60
C MET A 330 -28.52 18.19 16.98
N ASP A 331 -29.15 17.78 18.07
CA ASP A 331 -28.64 17.98 19.44
C ASP A 331 -27.23 17.39 19.62
N LYS A 332 -27.02 16.17 19.09
CA LYS A 332 -25.72 15.49 19.17
C LYS A 332 -24.66 16.18 18.32
N VAL A 333 -25.05 16.81 17.20
CA VAL A 333 -24.14 17.60 16.36
C VAL A 333 -23.67 18.83 17.12
N VAL A 334 -24.59 19.57 17.75
CA VAL A 334 -24.27 20.76 18.55
C VAL A 334 -23.41 20.39 19.76
N GLU A 335 -23.72 19.29 20.46
CA GLU A 335 -22.91 18.79 21.58
C GLU A 335 -21.47 18.49 21.14
N LYS A 336 -21.29 17.83 19.99
CA LYS A 336 -19.97 17.55 19.42
C LYS A 336 -19.23 18.82 19.07
N LEU A 337 -19.87 19.76 18.38
CA LEU A 337 -19.23 21.03 18.04
C LEU A 337 -18.80 21.81 19.30
N ARG A 338 -19.62 21.81 20.36
CA ARG A 338 -19.24 22.39 21.66
C ARG A 338 -18.06 21.66 22.30
N ARG A 339 -17.97 20.33 22.18
CA ARG A 339 -16.81 19.55 22.65
C ARG A 339 -15.54 19.93 21.88
N ILE A 340 -15.61 20.05 20.55
CA ILE A 340 -14.47 20.46 19.73
C ILE A 340 -14.04 21.89 20.12
N ALA A 341 -15.00 22.81 20.28
CA ALA A 341 -14.73 24.20 20.67
C ALA A 341 -13.98 24.26 22.00
N ARG A 342 -14.44 23.49 23.01
CA ARG A 342 -13.77 23.38 24.32
C ARG A 342 -12.34 22.86 24.20
N ILE A 343 -12.10 21.78 23.46
CA ILE A 343 -10.76 21.19 23.30
C ILE A 343 -9.81 22.11 22.54
N ASN A 344 -10.34 22.81 21.53
CA ASN A 344 -9.61 23.79 20.73
C ASN A 344 -9.50 25.16 21.41
N ARG A 345 -10.06 25.33 22.62
CA ARG A 345 -10.09 26.58 23.39
C ARG A 345 -10.68 27.75 22.59
N ARG A 346 -11.78 27.47 21.88
CA ARG A 346 -12.59 28.44 21.13
C ARG A 346 -13.95 28.60 21.81
N ASN A 347 -14.46 29.83 21.80
CA ASN A 347 -15.79 30.18 22.30
C ASN A 347 -16.60 30.81 21.15
N PRO A 348 -17.14 30.00 20.22
CA PRO A 348 -18.00 30.50 19.15
C PRO A 348 -19.31 31.07 19.71
N ASP A 349 -19.89 32.05 19.02
CA ASP A 349 -21.20 32.61 19.37
C ASP A 349 -22.28 31.53 19.28
N SER A 350 -23.15 31.43 20.29
CA SER A 350 -24.19 30.41 20.36
C SER A 350 -25.15 30.48 19.18
N ARG A 351 -25.35 31.69 18.63
CA ARG A 351 -26.18 31.95 17.45
C ARG A 351 -25.76 31.15 16.22
N ILE A 352 -24.48 30.80 16.10
CA ILE A 352 -23.96 30.00 14.98
C ILE A 352 -24.56 28.59 15.00
N TYR A 353 -24.74 28.02 16.19
CA TYR A 353 -25.38 26.72 16.35
C TYR A 353 -26.87 26.79 16.02
N ASP A 354 -27.55 27.85 16.48
CA ASP A 354 -28.98 28.04 16.23
C ASP A 354 -29.26 28.22 14.72
N ILE A 355 -28.42 28.98 14.02
CA ILE A 355 -28.50 29.16 12.56
C ILE A 355 -28.27 27.82 11.82
N LEU A 356 -27.32 27.00 12.27
CA LEU A 356 -27.07 25.69 11.67
C LEU A 356 -28.30 24.78 11.83
N VAL A 357 -28.88 24.72 13.02
CA VAL A 357 -30.06 23.91 13.31
C VAL A 357 -31.23 24.38 12.46
N SER A 358 -31.51 25.69 12.41
CA SER A 358 -32.61 26.24 11.61
C SER A 358 -32.47 25.96 10.11
N ASN A 359 -31.25 26.00 9.56
CA ASN A 359 -31.00 25.73 8.15
C ASN A 359 -31.08 24.23 7.80
N MET A 360 -30.81 23.35 8.77
CA MET A 360 -30.78 21.90 8.57
C MET A 360 -32.15 21.25 8.78
N GLU A 361 -32.99 21.81 9.64
CA GLU A 361 -34.36 21.36 9.91
C GLU A 361 -35.40 21.89 8.90
N ALA A 362 -34.98 22.70 7.93
CA ALA A 362 -35.88 23.20 6.89
C ALA A 362 -36.55 22.04 6.12
N PRO A 363 -37.89 22.07 5.93
CA PRO A 363 -38.72 20.90 5.60
C PRO A 363 -38.56 20.30 4.20
N ASP A 364 -37.67 20.83 3.35
CA ASP A 364 -37.57 20.46 1.93
C ASP A 364 -36.50 19.40 1.60
N LYS A 365 -35.88 18.76 2.60
CA LYS A 365 -34.92 17.67 2.31
C LYS A 365 -35.63 16.35 2.10
N ILE A 366 -36.02 16.10 0.85
CA ILE A 366 -36.31 14.75 0.37
C ILE A 366 -35.11 13.87 0.74
N GLN A 367 -35.34 12.84 1.56
CA GLN A 367 -34.31 11.87 1.89
C GLN A 367 -34.03 11.03 0.65
N GLU A 368 -33.16 11.53 -0.22
CA GLU A 368 -32.74 10.82 -1.41
C GLU A 368 -31.97 9.56 -0.98
N SER A 369 -32.63 8.40 -1.08
CA SER A 369 -31.97 7.11 -0.95
C SER A 369 -31.16 6.85 -2.22
N ALA A 370 -29.96 7.43 -2.30
CA ALA A 370 -29.05 7.20 -3.40
C ALA A 370 -28.58 5.73 -3.39
N THR A 371 -28.70 5.07 -4.54
CA THR A 371 -28.21 3.71 -4.76
C THR A 371 -26.90 3.74 -5.56
N LEU A 372 -26.11 2.66 -5.52
CA LEU A 372 -24.86 2.57 -6.31
C LEU A 372 -25.10 2.71 -7.81
N LEU A 373 -26.28 2.31 -8.31
CA LEU A 373 -26.65 2.45 -9.72
C LEU A 373 -26.90 3.92 -10.12
N ASP A 374 -27.15 4.79 -9.16
CA ASP A 374 -27.37 6.21 -9.41
C ASP A 374 -26.10 6.92 -9.89
N LEU A 375 -24.93 6.35 -9.59
CA LEU A 375 -23.65 6.83 -10.15
C LEU A 375 -23.64 6.79 -11.69
N PHE A 376 -24.43 5.91 -12.29
CA PHE A 376 -24.50 5.73 -13.74
C PHE A 376 -25.73 6.39 -14.39
N LYS A 377 -26.65 6.96 -13.59
CA LYS A 377 -27.87 7.60 -14.11
C LYS A 377 -27.59 8.82 -14.98
N THR A 378 -26.60 9.64 -14.59
CA THR A 378 -26.25 10.85 -15.36
C THR A 378 -24.93 10.65 -16.12
N PRO A 379 -24.85 11.04 -17.41
CA PRO A 379 -23.67 10.76 -18.24
C PRO A 379 -22.41 11.44 -17.72
N ARG A 380 -22.54 12.59 -17.05
CA ARG A 380 -21.41 13.30 -16.43
C ARG A 380 -20.86 12.53 -15.22
N LEU A 381 -21.73 12.04 -14.35
CA LEU A 381 -21.32 11.26 -13.17
C LEU A 381 -20.77 9.91 -13.60
N ALA A 382 -21.45 9.22 -14.53
CA ALA A 382 -21.01 7.95 -15.10
C ALA A 382 -19.58 8.05 -15.68
N ARG A 383 -19.32 9.08 -16.50
CA ARG A 383 -17.99 9.32 -17.07
C ARG A 383 -16.93 9.52 -15.99
N ASN A 384 -17.22 10.32 -14.96
CA ASN A 384 -16.27 10.55 -13.88
C ASN A 384 -16.01 9.26 -13.09
N THR A 385 -17.06 8.49 -12.77
CA THR A 385 -16.96 7.21 -12.08
C THR A 385 -16.12 6.21 -12.87
N ILE A 386 -16.38 6.04 -14.17
CA ILE A 386 -15.62 5.13 -15.04
C ILE A 386 -14.14 5.53 -15.10
N LEU A 387 -13.85 6.83 -15.30
CA LEU A 387 -12.46 7.31 -15.34
C LEU A 387 -11.73 7.10 -14.01
N LEU A 388 -12.42 7.30 -12.89
CA LEU A 388 -11.85 7.08 -11.56
C LEU A 388 -11.57 5.60 -11.29
N VAL A 389 -12.52 4.72 -11.63
CA VAL A 389 -12.34 3.26 -11.50
C VAL A 389 -11.19 2.79 -12.37
N ALA A 390 -11.12 3.21 -13.64
CA ALA A 390 -10.03 2.85 -14.54
C ALA A 390 -8.67 3.33 -14.01
N PHE A 391 -8.59 4.57 -13.53
CA PHE A 391 -7.36 5.12 -12.95
C PHE A 391 -6.91 4.35 -11.71
N TRP A 392 -7.84 3.97 -10.83
CA TRP A 392 -7.56 3.11 -9.67
C TRP A 392 -7.09 1.71 -10.08
N CYS A 393 -7.73 1.09 -11.07
CA CYS A 393 -7.33 -0.23 -11.56
C CYS A 393 -5.88 -0.22 -12.09
N PHE A 394 -5.54 0.74 -12.96
CA PHE A 394 -4.17 0.84 -13.49
C PHE A 394 -3.15 1.10 -12.39
N THR A 395 -3.51 1.97 -11.45
CA THR A 395 -2.68 2.27 -10.28
C THR A 395 -2.37 1.03 -9.45
N LEU A 396 -3.40 0.25 -9.11
CA LEU A 396 -3.26 -0.92 -8.25
C LEU A 396 -2.47 -2.02 -8.96
N ILE A 397 -2.74 -2.26 -10.24
CA ILE A 397 -1.97 -3.21 -11.05
C ILE A 397 -0.50 -2.81 -11.06
N SER A 398 -0.18 -1.54 -11.35
CA SER A 398 1.21 -1.07 -11.34
C SER A 398 1.84 -1.19 -9.96
N PHE A 399 1.15 -0.79 -8.89
CA PHE A 399 1.70 -0.87 -7.54
C PHE A 399 2.00 -2.31 -7.12
N ASP A 400 1.02 -3.20 -7.28
CA ASP A 400 1.14 -4.61 -6.91
C ASP A 400 2.26 -5.28 -7.71
N ASP A 401 2.31 -5.06 -9.04
CA ASP A 401 3.34 -5.61 -9.92
C ASP A 401 4.76 -5.29 -9.40
N HIS A 402 5.03 -4.01 -9.08
CA HIS A 402 6.34 -3.61 -8.55
C HIS A 402 6.62 -4.23 -7.17
N VAL A 403 5.62 -4.35 -6.30
CA VAL A 403 5.77 -5.03 -4.98
C VAL A 403 6.13 -6.50 -5.17
N TYR A 404 5.51 -7.19 -6.12
CA TYR A 404 5.79 -8.59 -6.42
C TYR A 404 7.14 -8.79 -7.13
N SER A 405 7.56 -7.85 -7.98
CA SER A 405 8.88 -7.88 -8.64
C SER A 405 10.05 -7.83 -7.66
N LEU A 406 9.88 -7.30 -6.44
CA LEU A 406 10.91 -7.31 -5.39
C LEU A 406 11.38 -8.73 -5.01
N LYS A 407 10.57 -9.77 -5.28
CA LYS A 407 10.94 -11.18 -5.06
C LYS A 407 12.03 -11.66 -6.02
N LEU A 408 12.14 -11.04 -7.20
CA LEU A 408 13.10 -11.42 -8.24
C LEU A 408 14.52 -10.94 -7.92
N ILE A 409 14.66 -9.99 -7.00
CA ILE A 409 15.95 -9.46 -6.61
C ILE A 409 16.63 -10.48 -5.68
N GLN A 410 17.76 -11.04 -6.13
CA GLN A 410 18.54 -12.06 -5.41
C GLN A 410 19.15 -11.61 -4.06
N SER A 411 18.98 -10.34 -3.67
CA SER A 411 19.37 -9.89 -2.32
C SER A 411 18.35 -10.36 -1.27
N SER A 412 18.72 -10.29 0.01
CA SER A 412 17.81 -10.66 1.11
C SER A 412 16.46 -9.95 0.98
N VAL A 413 15.40 -10.73 0.79
CA VAL A 413 14.02 -10.25 0.54
C VAL A 413 13.59 -9.21 1.58
N PHE A 414 13.93 -9.41 2.86
CA PHE A 414 13.62 -8.49 3.95
C PHE A 414 14.21 -7.09 3.75
N VAL A 415 15.49 -7.00 3.35
CA VAL A 415 16.17 -5.71 3.12
C VAL A 415 15.61 -5.02 1.88
N SER A 416 15.49 -5.74 0.76
CA SER A 416 14.94 -5.19 -0.48
C SER A 416 13.54 -4.62 -0.27
N PHE A 417 12.70 -5.37 0.44
CA PHE A 417 11.34 -4.97 0.76
C PHE A 417 11.30 -3.76 1.70
N SER A 418 12.11 -3.74 2.76
CA SER A 418 12.18 -2.60 3.68
C SER A 418 12.70 -1.33 3.00
N ILE A 419 13.70 -1.43 2.13
CA ILE A 419 14.20 -0.27 1.36
C ILE A 419 13.09 0.25 0.44
N ALA A 420 12.42 -0.63 -0.30
CA ALA A 420 11.31 -0.25 -1.16
C ALA A 420 10.21 0.48 -0.39
N CYS A 421 9.80 -0.04 0.78
CA CYS A 421 8.82 0.61 1.64
C CYS A 421 9.32 1.95 2.22
N ALA A 422 10.61 2.04 2.58
CA ALA A 422 11.19 3.27 3.10
C ALA A 422 11.18 4.40 2.07
N THR A 423 11.22 4.09 0.76
CA THR A 423 11.09 5.12 -0.30
C THR A 423 9.74 5.82 -0.34
N GLU A 424 8.69 5.27 0.27
CA GLU A 424 7.39 5.96 0.38
C GLU A 424 7.45 7.21 1.27
N LEU A 425 8.39 7.28 2.24
CA LEU A 425 8.56 8.46 3.11
C LEU A 425 9.00 9.71 2.33
N PRO A 426 10.14 9.70 1.59
CA PRO A 426 10.53 10.85 0.77
C PRO A 426 9.55 11.09 -0.38
N ALA A 427 8.93 10.03 -0.94
CA ALA A 427 7.91 10.19 -1.97
C ALA A 427 6.66 10.91 -1.44
N GLY A 428 6.20 10.60 -0.22
CA GLY A 428 5.09 11.26 0.44
C GLY A 428 5.36 12.75 0.72
N LEU A 429 6.58 13.08 1.14
CA LEU A 429 7.00 14.47 1.32
C LEU A 429 7.03 15.23 -0.01
N LEU A 430 7.62 14.64 -1.04
CA LEU A 430 7.65 15.21 -2.38
C LEU A 430 6.24 15.45 -2.92
N LEU A 431 5.34 14.50 -2.73
CA LEU A 431 3.94 14.61 -3.11
C LEU A 431 3.26 15.77 -2.37
N ALA A 432 3.47 15.90 -1.05
CA ALA A 432 2.94 17.03 -0.28
C ALA A 432 3.38 18.40 -0.82
N LEU A 433 4.62 18.51 -1.29
CA LEU A 433 5.18 19.76 -1.84
C LEU A 433 4.70 20.06 -3.27
N LEU A 434 4.59 19.03 -4.11
CA LEU A 434 4.25 19.18 -5.53
C LEU A 434 2.75 19.26 -5.78
N LEU A 435 1.93 18.55 -5.00
CA LEU A 435 0.51 18.38 -5.31
C LEU A 435 -0.28 19.70 -5.22
N ASP A 436 0.08 20.56 -4.27
CA ASP A 436 -0.54 21.89 -4.13
C ASP A 436 -0.03 22.88 -5.20
N ARG A 437 1.15 22.64 -5.80
CA ARG A 437 1.77 23.54 -6.79
C ARG A 437 1.47 23.18 -8.23
N TRP A 438 1.54 21.90 -8.58
CA TRP A 438 1.37 21.38 -9.94
C TRP A 438 -0.04 20.86 -10.21
N GLY A 439 -0.83 20.71 -9.15
CA GLY A 439 -2.19 20.19 -9.23
C GLY A 439 -2.24 18.69 -9.47
N ARG A 440 -3.37 18.11 -9.09
CA ARG A 440 -3.58 16.64 -9.01
C ARG A 440 -3.48 15.93 -10.36
N ARG A 441 -4.01 16.53 -11.44
CA ARG A 441 -4.05 15.90 -12.78
C ARG A 441 -2.65 15.73 -13.37
N LEU A 442 -1.82 16.76 -13.27
CA LEU A 442 -0.46 16.73 -13.81
C LEU A 442 0.42 15.78 -12.99
N CYS A 443 0.33 15.83 -11.66
CA CYS A 443 1.02 14.87 -10.79
C CYS A 443 0.65 13.44 -11.14
N GLY A 444 -0.65 13.10 -11.26
CA GLY A 444 -1.09 11.75 -11.62
C GLY A 444 -0.62 11.29 -13.00
N PHE A 445 -0.60 12.18 -13.99
CA PHE A 445 -0.07 11.85 -15.33
C PHE A 445 1.45 11.59 -15.30
N LEU A 446 2.22 12.49 -14.67
CA LEU A 446 3.67 12.37 -14.58
C LEU A 446 4.09 11.09 -13.86
N THR A 447 3.42 10.75 -12.77
CA THR A 447 3.75 9.55 -12.00
C THR A 447 3.47 8.27 -12.77
N MET A 448 2.33 8.17 -13.45
CA MET A 448 2.00 7.01 -14.30
C MET A 448 2.89 6.91 -15.54
N ALA A 449 3.30 8.04 -16.11
CA ALA A 449 4.27 8.04 -17.21
C ALA A 449 5.64 7.54 -16.74
N MET A 450 6.10 7.97 -15.55
CA MET A 450 7.36 7.50 -14.97
C MET A 450 7.32 6.00 -14.65
N THR A 451 6.24 5.50 -14.03
CA THR A 451 6.12 4.05 -13.76
C THR A 451 6.17 3.23 -15.04
N CYS A 452 5.49 3.68 -16.11
CA CYS A 452 5.56 3.02 -17.42
C CYS A 452 7.00 2.94 -17.97
N VAL A 453 7.75 4.05 -17.92
CA VAL A 453 9.15 4.08 -18.37
C VAL A 453 10.02 3.13 -17.54
N LEU A 454 9.82 3.09 -16.22
CA LEU A 454 10.59 2.22 -15.32
C LEU A 454 10.28 0.74 -15.55
N SER A 455 9.01 0.37 -15.74
CA SER A 455 8.63 -1.01 -16.07
C SER A 455 9.21 -1.47 -17.42
N ILE A 456 9.26 -0.59 -18.42
CA ILE A 456 9.92 -0.90 -19.70
C ILE A 456 11.43 -1.10 -19.49
N ALA A 457 12.07 -0.26 -18.68
CA ALA A 457 13.49 -0.39 -18.37
C ALA A 457 13.81 -1.70 -17.65
N GLU A 458 12.97 -2.13 -16.71
CA GLU A 458 13.08 -3.42 -16.02
C GLU A 458 13.02 -4.59 -17.00
N LEU A 459 12.07 -4.57 -17.94
CA LEU A 459 11.94 -5.60 -18.98
C LEU A 459 13.21 -5.70 -19.85
N MET A 460 13.78 -4.55 -20.22
CA MET A 460 15.01 -4.48 -21.02
C MET A 460 16.22 -5.03 -20.24
N LEU A 461 16.33 -4.72 -18.95
CA LEU A 461 17.39 -5.26 -18.09
C LEU A 461 17.30 -6.78 -17.94
N HIS A 462 16.09 -7.31 -17.75
CA HIS A 462 15.90 -8.76 -17.63
C HIS A 462 16.24 -9.50 -18.92
N SER A 463 15.84 -8.96 -20.08
CA SER A 463 16.20 -9.52 -21.38
C SER A 463 17.72 -9.52 -21.62
N SER A 464 18.42 -8.46 -21.20
CA SER A 464 19.88 -8.34 -21.33
C SER A 464 20.64 -9.33 -20.43
N CYS A 465 20.11 -9.61 -19.23
CA CYS A 465 20.68 -10.60 -18.32
C CYS A 465 20.52 -12.04 -18.86
N ASN A 466 19.37 -12.36 -19.45
CA ASN A 466 19.13 -13.67 -20.07
C ASN A 466 19.95 -13.89 -21.35
N LEU A 467 20.30 -12.83 -22.09
CA LEU A 467 21.19 -12.90 -23.26
C LEU A 467 22.69 -12.97 -22.88
N GLY A 468 23.07 -12.51 -21.69
CA GLY A 468 24.45 -12.47 -21.19
C GLY A 468 24.98 -13.79 -20.59
N GLY A 469 24.21 -14.87 -20.61
CA GLY A 469 24.53 -16.19 -20.04
C GLY A 469 25.71 -16.94 -20.69
N ILE A 470 26.52 -16.30 -21.53
CA ILE A 470 27.77 -16.83 -22.07
C ILE A 470 28.88 -15.79 -21.83
N SER A 471 29.31 -15.61 -20.59
CA SER A 471 30.72 -15.38 -20.20
C SER A 471 30.85 -14.86 -18.77
N ASN A 472 31.63 -15.63 -18.00
CA ASN A 472 32.38 -15.28 -16.79
C ASN A 472 31.68 -15.39 -15.43
N ALA A 473 31.98 -16.53 -14.80
CA ALA A 473 32.10 -16.73 -13.37
C ALA A 473 33.02 -15.67 -12.72
N HIS A 474 32.73 -15.38 -11.45
CA HIS A 474 33.30 -14.37 -10.54
C HIS A 474 32.59 -13.02 -10.52
N TYR A 475 31.54 -12.92 -9.69
CA TYR A 475 31.25 -11.66 -9.00
C TYR A 475 31.03 -11.91 -7.51
N GLN A 476 32.10 -11.63 -6.76
CA GLN A 476 32.10 -11.42 -5.32
C GLN A 476 31.41 -10.08 -4.99
N HIS A 477 30.59 -10.11 -3.94
CA HIS A 477 30.12 -9.02 -3.08
C HIS A 477 29.31 -7.86 -3.71
N GLY A 478 28.15 -7.62 -3.09
CA GLY A 478 27.15 -6.64 -3.48
C GLY A 478 27.65 -5.20 -3.50
N VAL A 479 27.88 -4.68 -4.70
CA VAL A 479 27.90 -3.22 -5.01
C VAL A 479 27.36 -2.94 -6.44
N LEU A 480 27.01 -3.95 -7.25
CA LEU A 480 26.80 -3.74 -8.68
C LEU A 480 25.47 -3.09 -9.10
N PHE A 481 24.45 -3.04 -8.25
CA PHE A 481 23.17 -2.39 -8.61
C PHE A 481 23.28 -0.86 -8.71
N TRP A 482 24.26 -0.25 -8.04
CA TRP A 482 24.49 1.21 -8.05
C TRP A 482 25.38 1.69 -9.21
N ARG A 483 25.95 0.78 -10.01
CA ARG A 483 26.91 1.17 -11.08
C ARG A 483 26.26 1.57 -12.40
N CYS A 484 24.94 1.39 -12.57
CA CYS A 484 24.25 1.71 -13.83
C CYS A 484 23.37 2.98 -13.78
N THR A 485 23.25 3.66 -12.64
CA THR A 485 22.63 5.00 -12.54
C THR A 485 23.64 6.15 -12.73
N GLY A 486 24.91 5.84 -12.98
CA GLY A 486 25.91 6.83 -13.38
C GLY A 486 25.92 7.02 -14.89
N PHE A 487 25.51 8.20 -15.35
CA PHE A 487 25.81 8.72 -16.69
C PHE A 487 27.31 8.53 -16.99
N VAL A 488 27.67 7.49 -17.75
CA VAL A 488 29.00 7.40 -18.36
C VAL A 488 28.98 8.32 -19.58
N LEU A 489 29.48 9.53 -19.38
CA LEU A 489 30.07 10.31 -20.47
C LEU A 489 31.11 9.42 -21.13
N ALA A 490 30.81 8.97 -22.35
CA ALA A 490 31.74 8.27 -23.21
C ALA A 490 32.90 9.21 -23.58
N GLY A 491 33.95 9.23 -22.75
CA GLY A 491 35.27 9.70 -23.13
C GLY A 491 36.01 8.55 -23.81
N ASN A 492 35.86 8.44 -25.13
CA ASN A 492 36.67 7.52 -25.93
C ASN A 492 38.15 7.93 -25.83
N CYS A 493 38.98 7.06 -25.25
CA CYS A 493 40.42 7.14 -25.37
C CYS A 493 40.84 7.01 -26.84
N ARG A 494 41.50 8.04 -27.38
CA ARG A 494 42.42 7.88 -28.52
C ARG A 494 43.69 8.66 -28.24
N SER A 495 44.78 7.94 -27.97
CA SER A 495 46.13 8.47 -28.09
C SER A 495 46.53 8.48 -29.57
N LYS A 496 46.90 9.66 -30.08
CA LYS A 496 48.04 9.86 -31.00
C LYS A 496 48.16 11.34 -31.41
N SER A 497 49.33 11.90 -31.08
CA SER A 497 50.22 12.69 -31.96
C SER A 497 49.73 13.99 -32.60
N SER A 498 50.28 15.09 -32.10
CA SER A 498 50.96 16.20 -32.83
C SER A 498 50.28 16.95 -33.98
N SER A 499 50.27 18.27 -33.77
CA SER A 499 50.23 19.40 -34.71
C SER A 499 48.89 19.94 -35.25
N ASP A 500 48.80 21.26 -35.06
CA ASP A 500 48.19 22.27 -35.94
C ASP A 500 46.77 22.81 -35.74
N TYR A 501 46.81 24.11 -35.41
CA TYR A 501 46.03 25.24 -35.92
C TYR A 501 44.71 25.69 -35.27
N GLN A 502 44.78 26.98 -34.93
CA GLN A 502 43.79 27.93 -34.47
C GLN A 502 42.44 27.88 -35.20
N ALA A 503 41.34 28.16 -34.49
CA ALA A 503 40.50 29.34 -34.77
C ALA A 503 39.34 29.52 -33.76
N ARG A 504 39.10 30.80 -33.45
CA ARG A 504 38.10 31.41 -32.56
C ARG A 504 36.65 31.23 -33.07
N ARG A 505 35.65 31.19 -32.16
CA ARG A 505 34.58 32.23 -32.04
C ARG A 505 33.48 31.93 -30.99
N ARG A 506 33.38 32.84 -30.01
CA ARG A 506 32.20 33.54 -29.40
C ARG A 506 30.96 32.77 -28.91
N ILE A 507 30.90 32.65 -27.58
CA ILE A 507 29.90 33.21 -26.63
C ILE A 507 28.48 33.55 -27.15
N ARG A 508 27.47 32.88 -26.56
CA ARG A 508 26.22 33.52 -26.08
C ARG A 508 25.72 32.80 -24.82
N LYS A 509 25.57 33.56 -23.72
CA LYS A 509 24.99 33.14 -22.44
C LYS A 509 23.45 33.19 -22.52
N GLY A 510 22.79 32.19 -21.92
CA GLY A 510 21.34 32.09 -21.66
C GLY A 510 21.11 31.11 -20.51
N PRO A 511 19.99 31.21 -19.77
CA PRO A 511 19.98 31.16 -18.31
C PRO A 511 20.08 29.76 -17.71
N THR A 512 20.75 29.72 -16.57
CA THR A 512 21.00 28.59 -15.69
C THR A 512 19.69 28.02 -15.15
N PHE A 513 19.25 26.87 -15.68
CA PHE A 513 18.30 26.00 -14.98
C PHE A 513 19.06 25.23 -13.90
N LEU A 514 18.85 25.63 -12.64
CA LEU A 514 19.37 24.95 -11.48
C LEU A 514 18.61 23.63 -11.29
N VAL A 515 19.06 22.58 -11.96
CA VAL A 515 18.71 21.19 -11.66
C VAL A 515 19.45 20.85 -10.37
N VAL A 516 18.75 20.90 -9.23
CA VAL A 516 19.29 20.36 -7.98
C VAL A 516 19.18 18.84 -8.08
N ALA A 517 20.33 18.23 -8.35
CA ALA A 517 20.55 16.81 -8.35
C ALA A 517 20.33 16.20 -6.94
N LEU A 518 19.88 14.96 -7.00
CA LEU A 518 19.74 13.95 -5.94
C LEU A 518 21.00 13.77 -5.08
N LEU A 519 20.83 13.14 -3.90
CA LEU A 519 21.58 11.99 -3.33
C LEU A 519 21.82 12.13 -1.81
N PRO A 520 22.07 11.03 -1.08
CA PRO A 520 22.12 9.61 -1.49
C PRO A 520 20.94 8.76 -1.01
#